data_AF-A0A354P7Y7-F1
#
_entry.id   AF-A0A354P7Y7-F1
#
_cell.length_a   1.000
_cell.length_b   1.000
_cell.length_c   1.000
_cell.angle_alpha   90.00
_cell.angle_beta   90.00
_cell.angle_gamma   90.00
#
_symmetry.space_group_name_H-M   'P 1'
#
loop_
_entity.id
_entity.type
_entity.pdbx_description
1 polymer ?
#
loop_
_entity_poly.entity_id
_entity_poly.type
_entity_poly.pdbx_seq_one_letter_code
_entity_poly.pdbx_strand_id
1 'polypeptide(L)'
;MLPRMDALLKVARNQGATIIHAPSDCMPAYQSHPARIRVQAIPPTDLPKDIASWCSRIDSETSEALRVYPVDQSDGGADDNPKEHQEWAAKLKGLGRNPGLPWQSQSPGITIDSEKDFISDRGDEVWSLLQHKQIKHVILLGVHTNMCVLGRPFGLRQMAAQGMDVVLVRDLTDCMYNPQRWPFVDHFTGNDLVVAYVERFVCPTITSDQLLGGEPLVLKGDQRSVRDVIAVAPSRPEEWSMHRIAGPTRLYPSSSNASQSIEPNGPAWLRCSLRFPTGSLVEPARLVVAKPIKAAWCNGQPLQVRNSSAEQIEFELPASVTFGNDDTNLLVLQCDLAAQGDTIVLPPKVIAATGSLELSGRWEVKLGSSDSASNIPLPAKFGMSPDVFYTLP
;
A
#
# COMPACT_ATOMS: atom_id res chain seq x y z
N MET A 1 22.47 -4.96 -5.24
CA MET A 1 21.56 -4.12 -6.03
C MET A 1 22.20 -2.81 -6.49
N LEU A 2 22.63 -1.91 -5.59
CA LEU A 2 23.07 -0.54 -5.95
C LEU A 2 24.06 -0.42 -7.14
N PRO A 3 25.19 -1.17 -7.21
CA PRO A 3 26.13 -1.00 -8.33
C PRO A 3 25.52 -1.33 -9.69
N ARG A 4 24.61 -2.32 -9.73
CA ARG A 4 23.95 -2.74 -10.95
C ARG A 4 22.83 -1.79 -11.36
N MET A 5 22.11 -1.25 -10.38
CA MET A 5 21.15 -0.16 -10.59
C MET A 5 21.83 1.07 -11.18
N ASP A 6 22.96 1.50 -10.61
CA ASP A 6 23.75 2.62 -11.11
C ASP A 6 24.28 2.37 -12.54
N ALA A 7 24.75 1.15 -12.83
CA ALA A 7 25.17 0.77 -14.18
C ALA A 7 24.02 0.85 -15.19
N LEU A 8 22.83 0.34 -14.83
CA LEU A 8 21.64 0.42 -15.69
C LEU A 8 21.27 1.87 -16.01
N LEU A 9 21.25 2.75 -15.00
CA LEU A 9 20.96 4.17 -15.21
C LEU A 9 22.01 4.85 -16.11
N LYS A 10 23.29 4.52 -15.94
CA LYS A 10 24.37 5.04 -16.81
C LYS A 10 24.23 4.59 -18.26
N VAL A 11 23.94 3.31 -18.50
CA VAL A 11 23.72 2.78 -19.84
C VAL A 11 22.47 3.40 -20.47
N ALA A 12 21.35 3.44 -19.75
CA ALA A 12 20.11 4.06 -20.22
C ALA A 12 20.34 5.55 -20.57
N ARG A 13 21.02 6.30 -19.70
CA ARG A 13 21.38 7.71 -19.95
C ARG A 13 22.24 7.88 -21.20
N ASN A 14 23.24 7.02 -21.40
CA ASN A 14 24.10 7.05 -22.58
C ASN A 14 23.36 6.71 -23.89
N GLN A 15 22.26 5.96 -23.79
CA GLN A 15 21.36 5.66 -24.91
C GLN A 15 20.27 6.73 -25.10
N GLY A 16 20.30 7.82 -24.34
CA GLY A 16 19.40 8.96 -24.49
C GLY A 16 18.14 8.91 -23.61
N ALA A 17 18.02 7.94 -22.70
CA ALA A 17 16.92 7.91 -21.76
C ALA A 17 16.97 9.10 -20.79
N THR A 18 15.80 9.63 -20.43
CA THR A 18 15.67 10.62 -19.36
C THR A 18 15.65 9.90 -18.01
N ILE A 19 16.54 10.29 -17.10
CA ILE A 19 16.60 9.72 -15.74
C ILE A 19 15.91 10.66 -14.76
N ILE A 20 14.93 10.12 -14.03
CA ILE A 20 14.19 10.82 -12.97
C ILE A 20 14.47 10.10 -11.66
N HIS A 21 15.04 10.81 -10.70
CA HIS A 21 15.20 10.31 -9.33
C HIS A 21 14.03 10.77 -8.47
N ALA A 22 13.41 9.83 -7.75
CA ALA A 22 12.26 10.11 -6.89
C ALA A 22 12.55 9.75 -5.42
N PRO A 23 13.41 10.53 -4.72
CA PRO A 23 13.76 10.30 -3.33
C PRO A 23 12.59 10.66 -2.41
N SER A 24 11.65 9.72 -2.28
CA SER A 24 10.39 9.89 -1.55
C SER A 24 10.59 10.41 -0.13
N ASP A 25 9.90 11.50 0.19
CA ASP A 25 9.92 12.19 1.49
C ASP A 25 11.30 12.80 1.86
N CYS A 26 12.23 12.86 0.91
CA CYS A 26 13.60 13.39 1.10
C CYS A 26 13.91 14.62 0.24
N MET A 27 12.91 15.22 -0.40
CA MET A 27 13.08 16.39 -1.25
C MET A 27 13.80 17.59 -0.60
N PRO A 28 13.71 17.84 0.72
CA PRO A 28 14.49 18.90 1.36
C PRO A 28 16.00 18.83 1.09
N ALA A 29 16.58 17.62 0.98
CA ALA A 29 18.00 17.44 0.69
C ALA A 29 18.42 17.86 -0.73
N TYR A 30 17.45 18.05 -1.64
CA TYR A 30 17.69 18.31 -3.06
C TYR A 30 17.24 19.69 -3.52
N GLN A 31 16.75 20.56 -2.62
CA GLN A 31 16.15 21.85 -2.99
C GLN A 31 17.04 22.73 -3.89
N SER A 32 18.35 22.73 -3.66
CA SER A 32 19.34 23.48 -4.43
C SER A 32 20.02 22.67 -5.53
N HIS A 33 19.69 21.39 -5.69
CA HIS A 33 20.35 20.52 -6.65
C HIS A 33 19.93 20.91 -8.09
N PRO A 34 20.87 21.01 -9.05
CA PRO A 34 20.54 21.42 -10.43
C PRO A 34 19.44 20.58 -11.08
N ALA A 35 19.47 19.26 -10.88
CA ALA A 35 18.43 18.35 -11.36
C ALA A 35 17.03 18.58 -10.73
N ARG A 36 16.95 19.12 -9.51
CA ARG A 36 15.68 19.54 -8.90
C ARG A 36 15.16 20.83 -9.52
N ILE A 37 16.04 21.83 -9.63
CA ILE A 37 15.75 23.12 -10.28
C ILE A 37 15.26 22.90 -11.71
N ARG A 38 15.86 21.94 -12.42
CA ARG A 38 15.48 21.56 -13.79
C ARG A 38 14.02 21.08 -13.90
N VAL A 39 13.53 20.32 -12.93
CA VAL A 39 12.12 19.90 -12.87
C VAL A 39 11.20 21.09 -12.61
N GLN A 40 11.59 21.99 -11.70
CA GLN A 40 10.80 23.17 -11.35
C GLN A 40 10.66 24.17 -12.51
N ALA A 41 11.61 24.15 -13.46
CA ALA A 41 11.56 24.96 -14.67
C ALA A 41 10.65 24.38 -15.76
N ILE A 42 10.12 23.16 -15.60
CA ILE A 42 9.19 22.56 -16.55
C ILE A 42 7.83 23.27 -16.43
N PRO A 43 7.27 23.78 -17.55
CA PRO A 43 5.94 24.38 -17.54
C PRO A 43 4.88 23.39 -17.05
N PRO A 44 3.88 23.84 -16.27
CA PRO A 44 2.73 23.00 -15.92
C PRO A 44 2.01 22.48 -17.17
N THR A 45 1.50 21.27 -17.09
CA THR A 45 0.65 20.66 -18.13
C THR A 45 -0.73 20.33 -17.56
N ASP A 46 -1.64 19.89 -18.43
CA ASP A 46 -2.92 19.35 -17.99
C ASP A 46 -2.69 18.06 -17.20
N LEU A 47 -3.14 18.08 -15.94
CA LEU A 47 -2.91 16.99 -15.00
C LEU A 47 -4.08 15.99 -15.04
N PRO A 48 -3.81 14.69 -15.21
CA PRO A 48 -4.82 13.67 -15.02
C PRO A 48 -5.38 13.71 -13.60
N LYS A 49 -6.64 13.27 -13.46
CA LYS A 49 -7.29 13.17 -12.17
C LYS A 49 -6.45 12.30 -11.23
N ASP A 50 -6.32 12.75 -9.98
CA ASP A 50 -5.61 12.07 -8.89
C ASP A 50 -4.11 11.82 -9.14
N ILE A 51 -3.48 12.36 -10.20
CA ILE A 51 -2.06 12.08 -10.54
C ILE A 51 -1.07 12.46 -9.43
N ALA A 52 -1.45 13.41 -8.56
CA ALA A 52 -0.66 13.85 -7.41
C ALA A 52 -0.92 13.01 -6.15
N SER A 53 -1.91 12.12 -6.16
CA SER A 53 -2.33 11.31 -5.02
C SER A 53 -1.72 9.91 -5.07
N TRP A 54 -1.68 9.25 -3.91
CA TRP A 54 -1.33 7.83 -3.82
C TRP A 54 -2.37 6.99 -4.58
N CYS A 55 -1.89 6.05 -5.39
CA CYS A 55 -2.74 5.13 -6.15
C CYS A 55 -2.71 3.73 -5.52
N SER A 56 -3.71 3.45 -4.69
CA SER A 56 -3.83 2.15 -4.03
C SER A 56 -4.20 1.03 -5.01
N ARG A 57 -4.96 1.35 -6.06
CA ARG A 57 -5.52 0.35 -6.98
C ARG A 57 -5.85 0.95 -8.35
N ILE A 58 -5.75 0.15 -9.41
CA ILE A 58 -6.21 0.47 -10.78
C ILE A 58 -7.29 -0.51 -11.28
N ASP A 59 -7.96 -0.17 -12.38
CA ASP A 59 -9.10 -0.94 -12.91
C ASP A 59 -8.73 -2.37 -13.30
N SER A 60 -7.54 -2.61 -13.85
CA SER A 60 -7.06 -3.97 -14.17
C SER A 60 -6.87 -4.85 -12.93
N GLU A 61 -6.70 -4.24 -11.75
CA GLU A 61 -6.74 -4.97 -10.48
C GLU A 61 -8.20 -5.24 -10.05
N THR A 62 -9.24 -4.59 -10.58
CA THR A 62 -10.63 -4.81 -10.13
C THR A 62 -11.37 -5.96 -10.83
N SER A 63 -10.88 -6.42 -11.99
CA SER A 63 -11.63 -7.28 -12.91
C SER A 63 -11.66 -8.77 -12.55
N GLU A 64 -10.81 -9.24 -11.62
CA GLU A 64 -10.74 -10.66 -11.25
C GLU A 64 -11.40 -11.01 -9.91
N ALA A 65 -12.43 -11.85 -9.96
CA ALA A 65 -13.22 -12.28 -8.80
C ALA A 65 -12.43 -13.02 -7.70
N LEU A 66 -11.23 -13.53 -8.01
CA LEU A 66 -10.35 -14.29 -7.10
C LEU A 66 -9.03 -13.58 -6.80
N ARG A 67 -8.86 -12.29 -7.13
CA ARG A 67 -7.63 -11.57 -6.78
C ARG A 67 -7.44 -11.55 -5.26
N VAL A 68 -6.27 -11.97 -4.81
CA VAL A 68 -5.81 -11.83 -3.43
C VAL A 68 -4.44 -11.17 -3.50
N TYR A 69 -4.25 -10.10 -2.75
CA TYR A 69 -2.96 -9.46 -2.63
C TYR A 69 -1.92 -10.45 -2.05
N PRO A 70 -0.71 -10.55 -2.64
CA PRO A 70 0.14 -11.75 -2.48
C PRO A 70 0.84 -11.88 -1.11
N VAL A 71 0.92 -10.80 -0.34
CA VAL A 71 1.62 -10.75 0.95
C VAL A 71 0.86 -9.90 1.96
N ASP A 72 0.93 -10.28 3.24
CA ASP A 72 0.53 -9.42 4.34
C ASP A 72 1.71 -8.51 4.73
N GLN A 73 1.52 -7.21 4.51
CA GLN A 73 2.49 -6.15 4.80
C GLN A 73 2.01 -5.21 5.92
N SER A 74 1.01 -5.63 6.69
CA SER A 74 0.34 -4.76 7.67
C SER A 74 1.22 -4.37 8.85
N ASP A 75 2.28 -5.12 9.14
CA ASP A 75 3.32 -4.78 10.13
C ASP A 75 4.48 -3.96 9.55
N GLY A 76 4.44 -3.66 8.26
CA GLY A 76 5.52 -2.99 7.55
C GLY A 76 6.72 -3.87 7.28
N GLY A 77 6.50 -5.18 7.06
CA GLY A 77 7.60 -6.07 6.69
C GLY A 77 8.70 -6.11 7.76
N ALA A 78 8.35 -5.82 9.01
CA ALA A 78 9.28 -5.80 10.14
C ALA A 78 9.75 -7.23 10.43
N ASP A 79 10.89 -7.59 9.84
CA ASP A 79 11.55 -8.89 9.97
C ASP A 79 12.75 -8.85 10.93
N ASP A 80 12.97 -7.69 11.58
CA ASP A 80 14.04 -7.46 12.54
C ASP A 80 13.70 -7.96 13.94
N ASN A 81 14.75 -8.18 14.75
CA ASN A 81 14.56 -8.55 16.14
C ASN A 81 13.89 -7.38 16.90
N PRO A 82 12.78 -7.60 17.64
CA PRO A 82 12.06 -6.51 18.31
C PRO A 82 12.91 -5.68 19.28
N LYS A 83 13.92 -6.29 19.91
CA LYS A 83 14.84 -5.59 20.81
C LYS A 83 15.79 -4.69 20.03
N GLU A 84 16.39 -5.21 18.95
CA GLU A 84 17.26 -4.43 18.07
C GLU A 84 16.50 -3.27 17.43
N HIS A 85 15.24 -3.51 17.02
CA HIS A 85 14.35 -2.48 16.52
C HIS A 85 14.14 -1.34 17.52
N GLN A 86 13.83 -1.69 18.79
CA GLN A 86 13.63 -0.71 19.85
C GLN A 86 14.91 0.09 20.14
N GLU A 87 16.06 -0.58 20.20
CA GLU A 87 17.37 0.06 20.40
C GLU A 87 17.70 1.00 19.25
N TRP A 88 17.45 0.59 18.01
CA TRP A 88 17.65 1.42 16.82
C TRP A 88 16.71 2.63 16.79
N ALA A 89 15.42 2.42 17.09
CA ALA A 89 14.45 3.50 17.16
C ALA A 89 14.81 4.53 18.24
N ALA A 90 15.27 4.07 19.42
CA ALA A 90 15.77 4.94 20.48
C ALA A 90 17.00 5.73 20.03
N LYS A 91 17.95 5.09 19.34
CA LYS A 91 19.13 5.75 18.76
C LYS A 91 18.73 6.83 17.75
N LEU A 92 17.81 6.55 16.83
CA LEU A 92 17.33 7.53 15.86
C LEU A 92 16.66 8.74 16.53
N LYS A 93 15.82 8.50 17.53
CA LYS A 93 15.24 9.59 18.34
C LYS A 93 16.31 10.42 19.02
N GLY A 94 17.35 9.79 19.58
CA GLY A 94 18.50 10.47 20.18
C GLY A 94 19.29 11.34 19.19
N LEU A 95 19.22 11.02 17.88
CA LEU A 95 19.80 11.81 16.79
C LEU A 95 18.82 12.86 16.22
N GLY A 96 17.64 13.04 16.81
CA GLY A 96 16.59 13.93 16.30
C GLY A 96 15.93 13.44 15.00
N ARG A 97 16.09 12.15 14.66
CA ARG A 97 15.52 11.53 13.45
C ARG A 97 14.20 10.85 13.76
N ASN A 98 13.33 10.77 12.76
CA ASN A 98 12.09 10.00 12.82
C ASN A 98 12.40 8.50 12.61
N PRO A 99 12.15 7.62 13.59
CA PRO A 99 12.37 6.18 13.42
C PRO A 99 11.51 5.53 12.33
N GLY A 100 10.34 6.09 12.03
CA GLY A 100 9.46 5.58 10.98
C GLY A 100 9.85 6.05 9.57
N LEU A 101 10.67 7.10 9.47
CA LEU A 101 11.20 7.64 8.20
C LEU A 101 12.69 7.96 8.38
N PRO A 102 13.55 6.94 8.58
CA PRO A 102 14.95 7.19 8.91
C PRO A 102 15.74 7.81 7.74
N TRP A 103 15.33 7.60 6.49
CA TRP A 103 16.06 8.08 5.32
C TRP A 103 16.05 9.62 5.21
N GLN A 104 17.16 10.18 4.70
CA GLN A 104 17.33 11.64 4.48
C GLN A 104 17.62 11.99 3.02
N SER A 105 18.05 11.00 2.23
CA SER A 105 18.38 11.15 0.82
C SER A 105 18.40 9.77 0.14
N GLN A 106 18.43 9.75 -1.19
CA GLN A 106 18.78 8.58 -1.97
C GLN A 106 20.19 8.10 -1.60
N SER A 107 20.43 6.78 -1.69
CA SER A 107 21.75 6.20 -1.52
C SER A 107 22.79 6.86 -2.44
N PRO A 108 23.97 7.27 -1.93
CA PRO A 108 25.04 7.83 -2.74
C PRO A 108 25.65 6.82 -3.71
N GLY A 109 25.31 5.53 -3.60
CA GLY A 109 25.71 4.50 -4.55
C GLY A 109 24.98 4.56 -5.89
N ILE A 110 24.01 5.49 -6.06
CA ILE A 110 23.31 5.77 -7.31
C ILE A 110 23.69 7.19 -7.74
N THR A 111 24.39 7.28 -8.87
CA THR A 111 24.88 8.55 -9.42
C THR A 111 23.73 9.39 -9.96
N ILE A 112 23.64 10.65 -9.51
CA ILE A 112 22.79 11.68 -10.09
C ILE A 112 23.68 12.60 -10.93
N ASP A 113 23.44 12.65 -12.24
CA ASP A 113 24.12 13.57 -13.17
C ASP A 113 23.46 14.95 -13.07
N SER A 114 24.13 15.91 -12.44
CA SER A 114 23.60 17.26 -12.22
C SER A 114 23.27 17.99 -13.52
N GLU A 115 23.95 17.67 -14.62
CA GLU A 115 23.77 18.32 -15.91
C GLU A 115 22.57 17.76 -16.68
N LYS A 116 22.21 16.50 -16.45
CA LYS A 116 21.26 15.76 -17.32
C LYS A 116 20.00 15.26 -16.61
N ASP A 117 20.10 14.91 -15.34
CA ASP A 117 19.02 14.21 -14.63
C ASP A 117 17.97 15.17 -14.07
N PHE A 118 16.89 14.57 -13.57
CA PHE A 118 15.75 15.24 -12.96
C PHE A 118 15.49 14.66 -11.56
N ILE A 119 15.01 15.47 -10.61
CA ILE A 119 14.64 15.01 -9.25
C ILE A 119 13.25 15.52 -8.86
N SER A 120 12.32 14.59 -8.60
CA SER A 120 11.04 14.86 -7.96
C SER A 120 10.38 13.57 -7.47
N ASP A 121 9.73 13.62 -6.32
CA ASP A 121 8.83 12.59 -5.80
C ASP A 121 7.34 12.98 -5.91
N ARG A 122 7.04 14.05 -6.67
CA ARG A 122 5.67 14.52 -6.89
C ARG A 122 5.14 14.07 -8.25
N GLY A 123 3.94 13.50 -8.27
CA GLY A 123 3.33 12.95 -9.48
C GLY A 123 2.98 14.00 -10.54
N ASP A 124 2.54 15.19 -10.11
CA ASP A 124 2.22 16.31 -11.01
C ASP A 124 3.45 16.84 -11.78
N GLU A 125 4.58 16.97 -11.09
CA GLU A 125 5.85 17.40 -11.69
C GLU A 125 6.45 16.32 -12.58
N VAL A 126 6.43 15.06 -12.15
CA VAL A 126 6.89 13.92 -12.97
C VAL A 126 6.03 13.81 -14.23
N TRP A 127 4.71 13.91 -14.11
CA TRP A 127 3.81 13.89 -15.26
C TRP A 127 4.09 15.03 -16.24
N SER A 128 4.22 16.26 -15.73
CA SER A 128 4.53 17.44 -16.56
C SER A 128 5.85 17.26 -17.31
N LEU A 129 6.87 16.71 -16.66
CA LEU A 129 8.14 16.37 -17.28
C LEU A 129 7.99 15.33 -18.40
N LEU A 130 7.25 14.25 -18.16
CA LEU A 130 7.01 13.20 -19.16
C LEU A 130 6.30 13.76 -20.39
N GLN A 131 5.26 14.57 -20.20
CA GLN A 131 4.52 15.21 -21.29
C GLN A 131 5.39 16.20 -22.09
N HIS A 132 6.11 17.09 -21.40
CA HIS A 132 6.99 18.07 -22.03
C HIS A 132 8.10 17.41 -22.86
N LYS A 133 8.62 16.28 -22.41
CA LYS A 133 9.64 15.50 -23.14
C LYS A 133 9.05 14.47 -24.10
N GLN A 134 7.73 14.42 -24.23
CA GLN A 134 6.99 13.49 -25.10
C GLN A 134 7.35 12.01 -24.83
N ILE A 135 7.62 11.68 -23.56
CA ILE A 135 7.97 10.33 -23.11
C ILE A 135 6.69 9.51 -23.01
N LYS A 136 6.68 8.33 -23.63
CA LYS A 136 5.57 7.36 -23.58
C LYS A 136 5.92 6.09 -22.83
N HIS A 137 7.20 5.71 -22.84
CA HIS A 137 7.71 4.49 -22.23
C HIS A 137 8.42 4.81 -20.92
N VAL A 138 8.05 4.13 -19.84
CA VAL A 138 8.61 4.34 -18.50
C VAL A 138 9.19 3.02 -17.99
N ILE A 139 10.47 3.05 -17.63
CA ILE A 139 11.12 1.94 -16.90
C ILE A 139 11.22 2.36 -15.44
N LEU A 140 10.55 1.63 -14.55
CA LEU A 140 10.58 1.89 -13.11
C LEU A 140 11.40 0.80 -12.39
N LEU A 141 12.21 1.23 -11.43
CA LEU A 141 12.97 0.36 -10.54
C LEU A 141 13.21 1.09 -9.21
N GLY A 142 13.58 0.35 -8.16
CA GLY A 142 13.76 0.90 -6.83
C GLY A 142 13.02 0.09 -5.76
N VAL A 143 12.86 0.68 -4.58
CA VAL A 143 12.28 0.01 -3.41
C VAL A 143 11.32 0.94 -2.64
N HIS A 144 10.28 0.43 -1.97
CA HIS A 144 9.87 -0.98 -1.93
C HIS A 144 8.77 -1.28 -2.96
N THR A 145 8.83 -2.45 -3.62
CA THR A 145 7.96 -2.86 -4.74
C THR A 145 6.47 -2.70 -4.40
N ASN A 146 6.09 -3.26 -3.26
CA ASN A 146 4.73 -3.31 -2.72
C ASN A 146 4.25 -2.01 -2.05
N MET A 147 5.10 -0.96 -2.07
CA MET A 147 4.80 0.35 -1.51
C MET A 147 5.11 1.46 -2.51
N CYS A 148 6.28 2.11 -2.42
CA CYS A 148 6.58 3.31 -3.19
C CYS A 148 6.58 3.07 -4.70
N VAL A 149 7.10 1.93 -5.14
CA VAL A 149 7.21 1.58 -6.56
C VAL A 149 5.82 1.39 -7.18
N LEU A 150 4.90 0.72 -6.47
CA LEU A 150 3.52 0.53 -6.94
C LEU A 150 2.65 1.78 -6.77
N GLY A 151 2.63 2.37 -5.58
CA GLY A 151 1.55 3.25 -5.12
C GLY A 151 1.83 4.74 -5.07
N ARG A 152 3.09 5.19 -5.14
CA ARG A 152 3.37 6.65 -5.15
C ARG A 152 2.72 7.33 -6.36
N PRO A 153 2.50 8.65 -6.31
CA PRO A 153 1.97 9.45 -7.42
C PRO A 153 2.70 9.25 -8.78
N PHE A 154 3.98 8.88 -8.74
CA PHE A 154 4.80 8.57 -9.92
C PHE A 154 5.01 7.06 -10.16
N GLY A 155 4.38 6.20 -9.35
CA GLY A 155 4.57 4.75 -9.34
C GLY A 155 3.84 4.03 -10.47
N LEU A 156 4.04 2.71 -10.55
CA LEU A 156 3.54 1.84 -11.63
C LEU A 156 2.04 1.97 -11.84
N ARG A 157 1.25 2.00 -10.76
CA ARG A 157 -0.22 2.09 -10.86
C ARG A 157 -0.66 3.39 -11.51
N GLN A 158 -0.07 4.52 -11.12
CA GLN A 158 -0.41 5.80 -11.76
C GLN A 158 -0.02 5.81 -13.22
N MET A 159 1.20 5.37 -13.54
CA MET A 159 1.66 5.34 -14.93
C MET A 159 0.76 4.43 -15.80
N ALA A 160 0.44 3.24 -15.33
CA ALA A 160 -0.45 2.31 -16.04
C ALA A 160 -1.88 2.86 -16.18
N ALA A 161 -2.47 3.41 -15.10
CA ALA A 161 -3.82 3.97 -15.12
C ALA A 161 -3.95 5.15 -16.10
N GLN A 162 -2.88 5.93 -16.28
CA GLN A 162 -2.86 7.04 -17.23
C GLN A 162 -2.40 6.63 -18.65
N GLY A 163 -2.31 5.34 -18.94
CA GLY A 163 -2.04 4.81 -20.27
C GLY A 163 -0.57 4.93 -20.72
N MET A 164 0.38 5.05 -19.80
CA MET A 164 1.81 4.98 -20.12
C MET A 164 2.24 3.54 -20.36
N ASP A 165 3.16 3.33 -21.30
CA ASP A 165 3.80 2.03 -21.51
C ASP A 165 4.88 1.84 -20.43
N VAL A 166 4.46 1.32 -19.28
CA VAL A 166 5.33 1.16 -18.11
C VAL A 166 5.81 -0.28 -17.95
N VAL A 167 7.08 -0.45 -17.56
CA VAL A 167 7.65 -1.74 -17.15
C VAL A 167 8.39 -1.62 -15.82
N LEU A 168 8.37 -2.69 -15.02
CA LEU A 168 9.18 -2.82 -13.81
C LEU A 168 10.46 -3.60 -14.10
N VAL A 169 11.62 -3.15 -13.60
CA VAL A 169 12.86 -3.96 -13.63
C VAL A 169 12.89 -4.90 -12.43
N ARG A 170 12.43 -6.14 -12.61
CA ARG A 170 12.09 -7.06 -11.51
C ARG A 170 13.29 -7.57 -10.70
N ASP A 171 14.49 -7.55 -11.25
CA ASP A 171 15.73 -7.94 -10.55
C ASP A 171 16.44 -6.75 -9.88
N LEU A 172 15.89 -5.54 -9.99
CA LEU A 172 16.36 -4.32 -9.33
C LEU A 172 15.27 -3.67 -8.46
N THR A 173 14.46 -4.52 -7.83
CA THR A 173 13.43 -4.13 -6.87
C THR A 173 13.43 -5.08 -5.68
N ASP A 174 12.71 -4.70 -4.61
CA ASP A 174 12.65 -5.43 -3.35
C ASP A 174 11.39 -5.01 -2.60
N CYS A 175 10.64 -5.96 -2.04
CA CYS A 175 9.40 -5.67 -1.32
C CYS A 175 9.64 -5.59 0.20
N MET A 176 8.77 -4.89 0.93
CA MET A 176 8.73 -5.02 2.40
C MET A 176 7.86 -6.21 2.76
N TYR A 177 8.48 -7.29 3.22
CA TYR A 177 7.78 -8.50 3.62
C TYR A 177 8.46 -9.19 4.79
N ASN A 178 7.66 -9.51 5.81
CA ASN A 178 8.05 -10.27 6.99
C ASN A 178 7.70 -11.76 6.76
N PRO A 179 8.66 -12.70 6.73
CA PRO A 179 8.41 -14.13 6.58
C PRO A 179 7.49 -14.76 7.64
N GLN A 180 7.27 -14.09 8.79
CA GLN A 180 6.31 -14.52 9.81
C GLN A 180 4.86 -14.07 9.52
N ARG A 181 4.64 -13.38 8.40
CA ARG A 181 3.32 -12.97 7.90
C ARG A 181 2.94 -13.80 6.69
N TRP A 182 1.64 -13.83 6.40
CA TRP A 182 1.13 -14.52 5.23
C TRP A 182 1.89 -14.10 3.94
N PRO A 183 2.30 -15.03 3.07
CA PRO A 183 1.94 -16.46 3.04
C PRO A 183 2.92 -17.41 3.76
N PHE A 184 3.74 -16.89 4.68
CA PHE A 184 4.71 -17.64 5.49
C PHE A 184 5.82 -18.30 4.66
N VAL A 185 6.38 -17.53 3.74
CA VAL A 185 7.50 -17.92 2.87
C VAL A 185 8.73 -17.07 3.18
N ASP A 186 9.89 -17.46 2.65
CA ASP A 186 11.07 -16.61 2.77
C ASP A 186 10.90 -15.28 2.02
N HIS A 187 11.70 -14.28 2.38
CA HIS A 187 11.59 -12.93 1.85
C HIS A 187 11.68 -12.87 0.31
N PHE A 188 12.61 -13.61 -0.30
CA PHE A 188 12.80 -13.59 -1.74
C PHE A 188 11.61 -14.21 -2.48
N THR A 189 11.01 -15.26 -1.92
CA THR A 189 9.76 -15.82 -2.45
C THR A 189 8.60 -14.83 -2.31
N GLY A 190 8.52 -14.09 -1.20
CA GLY A 190 7.56 -12.99 -1.06
C GLY A 190 7.75 -11.89 -2.12
N ASN A 191 8.99 -11.55 -2.46
CA ASN A 191 9.29 -10.60 -3.53
C ASN A 191 8.86 -11.12 -4.91
N ASP A 192 9.13 -12.40 -5.22
CA ASP A 192 8.68 -13.02 -6.48
C ASP A 192 7.15 -12.96 -6.62
N LEU A 193 6.39 -13.21 -5.53
CA LEU A 193 4.93 -13.16 -5.54
C LEU A 193 4.39 -11.74 -5.78
N VAL A 194 5.06 -10.72 -5.25
CA VAL A 194 4.73 -9.31 -5.53
C VAL A 194 5.02 -8.98 -7.00
N VAL A 195 6.14 -9.45 -7.55
CA VAL A 195 6.47 -9.28 -8.97
C VAL A 195 5.45 -9.99 -9.86
N ALA A 196 5.07 -11.23 -9.55
CA ALA A 196 4.04 -11.97 -10.29
C ALA A 196 2.67 -11.26 -10.25
N TYR A 197 2.34 -10.63 -9.12
CA TYR A 197 1.15 -9.77 -9.02
C TYR A 197 1.24 -8.54 -9.93
N VAL A 198 2.40 -7.86 -9.98
CA VAL A 198 2.64 -6.74 -10.89
C VAL A 198 2.46 -7.17 -12.35
N GLU A 199 3.08 -8.29 -12.75
CA GLU A 199 3.00 -8.82 -14.11
C GLU A 199 1.58 -9.17 -14.53
N ARG A 200 0.79 -9.72 -13.60
CA ARG A 200 -0.57 -10.16 -13.89
C ARG A 200 -1.55 -9.00 -13.98
N PHE A 201 -1.41 -7.98 -13.14
CA PHE A 201 -2.47 -7.00 -12.92
C PHE A 201 -2.09 -5.55 -13.22
N VAL A 202 -0.81 -5.21 -13.25
CA VAL A 202 -0.35 -3.82 -13.33
C VAL A 202 0.37 -3.55 -14.64
N CYS A 203 1.49 -4.22 -14.90
CA CYS A 203 2.28 -4.02 -16.11
C CYS A 203 3.32 -5.14 -16.35
N PRO A 204 3.84 -5.29 -17.57
CA PRO A 204 4.95 -6.19 -17.85
C PRO A 204 6.22 -5.84 -17.05
N THR A 205 7.12 -6.82 -16.93
CA THR A 205 8.43 -6.62 -16.32
C THR A 205 9.56 -6.89 -17.32
N ILE A 206 10.74 -6.37 -17.00
CA ILE A 206 12.01 -6.70 -17.66
C ILE A 206 13.05 -7.07 -16.61
N THR A 207 14.14 -7.68 -17.03
CA THR A 207 15.35 -7.86 -16.20
C THR A 207 16.46 -6.94 -16.68
N SER A 208 17.34 -6.56 -15.76
CA SER A 208 18.35 -5.52 -16.02
C SER A 208 19.39 -5.91 -17.09
N ASP A 209 19.60 -7.21 -17.31
CA ASP A 209 20.43 -7.73 -18.41
C ASP A 209 19.84 -7.44 -19.80
N GLN A 210 18.54 -7.17 -19.92
CA GLN A 210 17.95 -6.78 -21.21
C GLN A 210 18.47 -5.41 -21.69
N LEU A 211 19.01 -4.57 -20.79
CA LEU A 211 19.72 -3.34 -21.12
C LEU A 211 21.25 -3.48 -20.98
N LEU A 212 21.71 -4.20 -19.95
CA LEU A 212 23.14 -4.29 -19.61
C LEU A 212 23.89 -5.44 -20.31
N GLY A 213 23.17 -6.42 -20.82
CA GLY A 213 23.71 -7.74 -21.17
C GLY A 213 24.02 -8.61 -19.94
N GLY A 214 24.50 -9.83 -20.20
CA GLY A 214 24.84 -10.80 -19.16
C GLY A 214 23.61 -11.53 -18.60
N GLU A 215 23.61 -11.75 -17.29
CA GLU A 215 22.54 -12.46 -16.57
C GLU A 215 21.81 -11.52 -15.61
N PRO A 216 20.52 -11.76 -15.28
CA PRO A 216 19.78 -11.03 -14.25
C PRO A 216 20.52 -10.97 -12.90
N LEU A 217 20.26 -9.94 -12.09
CA LEU A 217 20.82 -9.85 -10.75
C LEU A 217 20.22 -10.92 -9.84
N VAL A 218 21.08 -11.72 -9.21
CA VAL A 218 20.73 -12.54 -8.06
C VAL A 218 21.40 -11.97 -6.82
N LEU A 219 20.62 -11.66 -5.79
CA LEU A 219 21.16 -11.18 -4.52
C LEU A 219 21.91 -12.30 -3.81
N LYS A 220 23.05 -11.98 -3.18
CA LYS A 220 23.89 -12.97 -2.48
C LYS A 220 23.15 -13.76 -1.40
N GLY A 221 22.11 -13.18 -0.80
CA GLY A 221 21.28 -13.85 0.20
C GLY A 221 20.31 -14.87 -0.38
N ASP A 222 20.00 -14.80 -1.69
CA ASP A 222 19.04 -15.70 -2.32
C ASP A 222 19.70 -17.03 -2.72
N GLN A 223 19.60 -17.99 -1.80
CA GLN A 223 20.12 -19.35 -1.95
C GLN A 223 19.09 -20.34 -2.56
N ARG A 224 17.93 -19.85 -3.02
CA ARG A 224 16.89 -20.71 -3.58
C ARG A 224 17.33 -21.30 -4.92
N SER A 225 16.92 -22.55 -5.17
CA SER A 225 17.13 -23.23 -6.46
C SER A 225 16.05 -22.89 -7.50
N VAL A 226 14.90 -22.39 -7.04
CA VAL A 226 13.77 -21.95 -7.87
C VAL A 226 13.51 -20.48 -7.54
N ARG A 227 13.39 -19.65 -8.58
CA ARG A 227 13.10 -18.21 -8.52
C ARG A 227 11.94 -17.89 -9.46
N ASP A 228 11.47 -16.65 -9.43
CA ASP A 228 10.30 -16.20 -10.21
C ASP A 228 9.04 -17.01 -9.86
N VAL A 229 8.84 -17.29 -8.56
CA VAL A 229 7.69 -18.03 -8.05
C VAL A 229 6.40 -17.23 -8.23
N ILE A 230 5.44 -17.78 -8.98
CA ILE A 230 4.17 -17.10 -9.30
C ILE A 230 3.03 -17.38 -8.32
N ALA A 231 3.13 -18.48 -7.55
CA ALA A 231 2.11 -18.89 -6.57
C ALA A 231 2.70 -19.85 -5.55
N VAL A 232 2.16 -19.84 -4.34
CA VAL A 232 2.53 -20.77 -3.25
C VAL A 232 1.28 -21.27 -2.55
N ALA A 233 1.36 -22.50 -2.04
CA ALA A 233 0.41 -22.98 -1.04
C ALA A 233 0.92 -22.51 0.34
N PRO A 234 0.12 -21.78 1.11
CA PRO A 234 0.53 -21.28 2.41
C PRO A 234 0.75 -22.43 3.40
N SER A 235 1.72 -22.29 4.29
CA SER A 235 1.99 -23.31 5.32
C SER A 235 1.03 -23.25 6.51
N ARG A 236 0.34 -22.11 6.69
CA ARG A 236 -0.60 -21.81 7.79
C ARG A 236 -1.72 -20.91 7.28
N PRO A 237 -2.91 -20.88 7.92
CA PRO A 237 -4.00 -19.99 7.52
C PRO A 237 -3.64 -18.51 7.72
N GLU A 238 -4.28 -17.64 6.92
CA GLU A 238 -4.24 -16.19 7.09
C GLU A 238 -4.72 -15.77 8.48
N GLU A 239 -4.08 -14.74 9.04
CA GLU A 239 -4.54 -14.14 10.30
C GLU A 239 -5.76 -13.23 10.07
N TRP A 240 -5.80 -12.58 8.90
CA TRP A 240 -6.91 -11.76 8.42
C TRP A 240 -7.45 -12.39 7.13
N SER A 241 -8.64 -12.97 7.18
CA SER A 241 -9.27 -13.58 6.01
C SER A 241 -10.08 -12.55 5.22
N MET A 242 -10.13 -12.72 3.90
CA MET A 242 -10.94 -11.87 3.02
C MET A 242 -12.41 -12.33 3.02
N HIS A 243 -13.33 -11.43 3.36
CA HIS A 243 -14.79 -11.67 3.32
C HIS A 243 -15.48 -10.64 2.43
N ARG A 244 -16.51 -11.07 1.69
CA ARG A 244 -17.36 -10.15 0.91
C ARG A 244 -18.66 -9.84 1.64
N ILE A 245 -18.83 -8.60 2.07
CA ILE A 245 -20.02 -8.07 2.74
C ILE A 245 -20.76 -7.17 1.74
N ALA A 246 -21.72 -7.74 1.02
CA ALA A 246 -22.53 -7.02 0.02
C ALA A 246 -24.02 -6.94 0.36
N GLY A 247 -24.37 -7.43 1.54
CA GLY A 247 -25.72 -7.57 2.09
C GLY A 247 -25.62 -8.32 3.42
N PRO A 248 -26.71 -8.88 3.96
CA PRO A 248 -26.65 -9.71 5.16
C PRO A 248 -25.65 -10.86 4.97
N THR A 249 -24.51 -10.80 5.66
CA THR A 249 -23.38 -11.72 5.46
C THR A 249 -23.02 -12.37 6.78
N ARG A 250 -22.98 -13.70 6.79
CA ARG A 250 -22.52 -14.47 7.96
C ARG A 250 -20.99 -14.41 8.01
N LEU A 251 -20.42 -13.95 9.13
CA LEU A 251 -18.96 -13.86 9.28
C LEU A 251 -18.27 -15.24 9.30
N TYR A 252 -18.97 -16.30 9.70
CA TYR A 252 -18.43 -17.66 9.69
C TYR A 252 -19.53 -18.72 9.46
N PRO A 253 -19.38 -19.67 8.54
CA PRO A 253 -20.35 -20.76 8.39
C PRO A 253 -20.23 -21.75 9.55
N SER A 254 -21.36 -22.27 10.02
CA SER A 254 -21.47 -23.34 11.04
C SER A 254 -20.97 -24.72 10.56
N SER A 255 -20.42 -24.81 9.34
CA SER A 255 -19.98 -26.08 8.73
C SER A 255 -18.85 -25.86 7.73
N SER A 256 -17.62 -25.79 8.20
CA SER A 256 -16.44 -26.11 7.39
C SER A 256 -15.26 -26.40 8.30
N ASN A 257 -14.52 -27.45 7.97
CA ASN A 257 -13.37 -28.03 8.66
C ASN A 257 -12.21 -27.03 8.91
N ALA A 258 -12.42 -26.04 9.77
CA ALA A 258 -11.38 -25.12 10.22
C ALA A 258 -10.83 -25.61 11.55
N SER A 259 -9.55 -25.98 11.54
CA SER A 259 -8.72 -26.36 12.70
C SER A 259 -8.44 -25.21 13.68
N GLN A 260 -9.26 -24.15 13.67
CA GLN A 260 -9.20 -23.06 14.64
C GLN A 260 -10.38 -23.20 15.60
N SER A 261 -10.09 -23.41 16.88
CA SER A 261 -11.08 -23.33 17.95
C SER A 261 -11.57 -21.88 18.06
N ILE A 262 -12.69 -21.57 17.40
CA ILE A 262 -13.35 -20.27 17.55
C ILE A 262 -13.95 -20.24 18.95
N GLU A 263 -13.51 -19.31 19.78
CA GLU A 263 -14.14 -19.10 21.08
C GLU A 263 -15.60 -18.66 20.87
N PRO A 264 -16.58 -19.40 21.42
CA PRO A 264 -17.97 -18.96 21.41
C PRO A 264 -18.07 -17.60 22.10
N ASN A 265 -18.74 -16.64 21.45
CA ASN A 265 -18.83 -15.25 21.93
C ASN A 265 -17.52 -14.45 21.99
N GLY A 266 -16.47 -14.90 21.30
CA GLY A 266 -15.23 -14.13 21.14
C GLY A 266 -15.40 -12.89 20.24
N PRO A 267 -14.51 -11.90 20.32
CA PRO A 267 -14.58 -10.71 19.46
C PRO A 267 -14.20 -11.05 18.01
N ALA A 268 -14.82 -10.34 17.08
CA ALA A 268 -14.46 -10.34 15.66
C ALA A 268 -14.17 -8.90 15.21
N TRP A 269 -13.11 -8.77 14.42
CA TRP A 269 -12.59 -7.51 13.93
C TRP A 269 -12.73 -7.47 12.42
N LEU A 270 -13.24 -6.37 11.90
CA LEU A 270 -13.38 -6.13 10.47
C LEU A 270 -12.61 -4.87 10.15
N ARG A 271 -11.79 -4.89 9.10
CA ARG A 271 -11.07 -3.69 8.66
C ARG A 271 -11.11 -3.49 7.16
N CYS A 272 -11.05 -2.22 6.77
CA CYS A 272 -10.92 -1.80 5.40
C CYS A 272 -10.15 -0.47 5.32
N SER A 273 -9.74 -0.11 4.11
CA SER A 273 -9.16 1.19 3.79
C SER A 273 -10.21 2.11 3.19
N LEU A 274 -10.23 3.37 3.61
CA LEU A 274 -11.19 4.38 3.17
C LEU A 274 -10.47 5.70 2.81
N ARG A 275 -10.69 6.18 1.60
CA ARG A 275 -10.25 7.50 1.13
C ARG A 275 -11.39 8.50 1.16
N PHE A 276 -11.10 9.68 1.70
CA PHE A 276 -11.99 10.84 1.68
C PHE A 276 -11.37 11.91 0.78
N PRO A 277 -12.03 12.28 -0.32
CA PRO A 277 -11.58 13.39 -1.14
C PRO A 277 -11.39 14.68 -0.34
N THR A 278 -10.48 15.53 -0.80
CA THR A 278 -10.25 16.85 -0.19
C THR A 278 -11.56 17.64 -0.12
N GLY A 279 -11.90 18.13 1.07
CA GLY A 279 -13.13 18.89 1.30
C GLY A 279 -14.38 18.02 1.59
N SER A 280 -14.29 16.69 1.56
CA SER A 280 -15.43 15.83 1.93
C SER A 280 -15.80 15.87 3.41
N LEU A 281 -14.88 16.29 4.28
CA LEU A 281 -15.04 16.34 5.73
C LEU A 281 -15.01 17.77 6.28
N VAL A 282 -15.63 18.74 5.58
CA VAL A 282 -15.87 20.09 6.11
C VAL A 282 -16.68 20.02 7.40
N GLU A 283 -17.66 19.11 7.43
CA GLU A 283 -18.34 18.65 8.64
C GLU A 283 -17.98 17.18 8.91
N PRO A 284 -18.04 16.71 10.17
CA PRO A 284 -17.83 15.30 10.47
C PRO A 284 -18.78 14.40 9.67
N ALA A 285 -18.23 13.37 9.03
CA ALA A 285 -19.03 12.32 8.42
C ALA A 285 -19.67 11.44 9.51
N ARG A 286 -20.70 10.70 9.11
CA ARG A 286 -21.45 9.78 9.95
C ARG A 286 -21.20 8.37 9.45
N LEU A 287 -20.61 7.53 10.29
CA LEU A 287 -20.48 6.10 10.04
C LEU A 287 -21.68 5.40 10.67
N VAL A 288 -22.56 4.88 9.83
CA VAL A 288 -23.75 4.12 10.24
C VAL A 288 -23.45 2.64 10.11
N VAL A 289 -23.59 1.90 11.20
CA VAL A 289 -23.42 0.45 11.24
C VAL A 289 -24.65 -0.21 11.83
N ALA A 290 -25.02 -1.38 11.32
CA ALA A 290 -26.00 -2.23 11.97
C ALA A 290 -25.35 -3.01 13.12
N LYS A 291 -26.13 -3.29 14.17
CA LYS A 291 -25.75 -4.32 15.15
C LYS A 291 -25.61 -5.67 14.41
N PRO A 292 -24.64 -6.52 14.79
CA PRO A 292 -23.98 -6.60 16.09
C PRO A 292 -22.68 -5.80 16.23
N ILE A 293 -22.34 -4.90 15.29
CA ILE A 293 -21.20 -3.98 15.49
C ILE A 293 -21.45 -3.13 16.74
N LYS A 294 -20.43 -3.05 17.61
CA LYS A 294 -20.50 -2.34 18.89
C LYS A 294 -19.49 -1.20 19.02
N ALA A 295 -18.40 -1.24 18.26
CA ALA A 295 -17.34 -0.24 18.33
C ALA A 295 -16.68 -0.04 16.97
N ALA A 296 -16.10 1.15 16.77
CA ALA A 296 -15.40 1.53 15.56
C ALA A 296 -14.17 2.41 15.88
N TRP A 297 -13.13 2.29 15.06
CA TRP A 297 -11.91 3.09 15.11
C TRP A 297 -11.56 3.60 13.71
N CYS A 298 -10.96 4.78 13.63
CA CYS A 298 -10.33 5.29 12.43
C CYS A 298 -8.86 5.60 12.72
N ASN A 299 -7.92 4.99 11.98
CA ASN A 299 -6.47 5.12 12.19
C ASN A 299 -6.07 4.89 13.67
N GLY A 300 -6.67 3.88 14.31
CA GLY A 300 -6.44 3.55 15.72
C GLY A 300 -7.16 4.44 16.74
N GLN A 301 -7.79 5.54 16.32
CA GLN A 301 -8.55 6.43 17.21
C GLN A 301 -10.00 5.94 17.35
N PRO A 302 -10.51 5.73 18.59
CA PRO A 302 -11.89 5.29 18.79
C PRO A 302 -12.89 6.37 18.35
N LEU A 303 -13.93 5.96 17.62
CA LEU A 303 -15.00 6.84 17.17
C LEU A 303 -16.08 6.99 18.24
N GLN A 304 -16.62 8.20 18.38
CA GLN A 304 -17.65 8.51 19.37
C GLN A 304 -19.05 8.16 18.84
N VAL A 305 -19.89 7.59 19.70
CA VAL A 305 -21.29 7.30 19.36
C VAL A 305 -22.09 8.60 19.38
N ARG A 306 -22.70 8.98 18.25
CA ARG A 306 -23.64 10.10 18.15
C ARG A 306 -25.05 9.69 18.49
N ASN A 307 -25.46 8.51 18.01
CA ASN A 307 -26.79 7.96 18.20
C ASN A 307 -26.71 6.43 18.24
N SER A 308 -27.59 5.81 19.03
CA SER A 308 -27.72 4.36 19.08
C SER A 308 -29.20 4.00 19.19
N SER A 309 -29.67 3.18 18.26
CA SER A 309 -31.02 2.63 18.26
C SER A 309 -31.01 1.15 18.63
N ALA A 310 -32.18 0.51 18.58
CA ALA A 310 -32.28 -0.93 18.75
C ALA A 310 -31.45 -1.70 17.69
N GLU A 311 -31.39 -1.19 16.45
CA GLU A 311 -30.86 -1.91 15.29
C GLU A 311 -29.51 -1.36 14.79
N GLN A 312 -29.19 -0.08 15.03
CA GLN A 312 -28.04 0.59 14.43
C GLN A 312 -27.29 1.45 15.44
N ILE A 313 -26.01 1.70 15.16
CA ILE A 313 -25.17 2.66 15.86
C ILE A 313 -24.63 3.64 14.82
N GLU A 314 -24.66 4.92 15.17
CA GLU A 314 -24.09 5.99 14.38
C GLU A 314 -22.88 6.56 15.11
N PHE A 315 -21.72 6.47 14.46
CA PHE A 315 -20.46 7.01 14.95
C PHE A 315 -20.12 8.33 14.23
N GLU A 316 -19.52 9.26 14.97
CA GLU A 316 -18.92 10.47 14.40
C GLU A 316 -17.55 10.15 13.79
N LEU A 317 -17.34 10.58 12.55
CA LEU A 317 -16.07 10.45 11.84
C LEU A 317 -15.56 11.86 11.45
N PRO A 318 -14.85 12.54 12.36
CA PRO A 318 -14.32 13.87 12.11
C PRO A 318 -13.03 13.85 11.28
N ALA A 319 -12.70 14.96 10.63
CA ALA A 319 -11.43 15.11 9.90
C ALA A 319 -10.18 14.94 10.80
N SER A 320 -10.30 15.15 12.12
CA SER A 320 -9.19 15.04 13.07
C SER A 320 -8.68 13.61 13.30
N VAL A 321 -9.47 12.59 12.95
CA VAL A 321 -9.05 11.17 13.03
C VAL A 321 -8.61 10.61 11.68
N THR A 322 -8.70 11.41 10.61
CA THR A 322 -8.21 11.05 9.28
C THR A 322 -6.86 11.72 9.02
N PHE A 323 -6.18 11.33 7.94
CA PHE A 323 -4.93 12.00 7.52
C PHE A 323 -5.15 13.36 6.83
N GLY A 324 -6.37 13.91 6.87
CA GLY A 324 -6.72 15.29 6.49
C GLY A 324 -6.61 15.66 5.00
N ASN A 325 -5.70 15.03 4.27
CA ASN A 325 -5.51 15.11 2.82
C ASN A 325 -6.10 13.85 2.18
N ASP A 326 -6.44 13.89 0.89
CA ASP A 326 -7.00 12.79 0.05
C ASP A 326 -6.18 11.49 0.06
N ASP A 327 -6.07 10.90 1.25
CA ASP A 327 -5.16 9.83 1.63
C ASP A 327 -5.98 8.67 2.21
N THR A 328 -5.34 7.52 2.31
CA THR A 328 -5.98 6.28 2.74
C THR A 328 -6.01 6.18 4.25
N ASN A 329 -7.19 5.93 4.82
CA ASN A 329 -7.41 5.77 6.26
C ASN A 329 -7.82 4.33 6.58
N LEU A 330 -7.40 3.82 7.73
CA LEU A 330 -7.82 2.51 8.24
C LEU A 330 -9.12 2.67 9.01
N LEU A 331 -10.19 2.01 8.57
CA LEU A 331 -11.43 1.86 9.33
C LEU A 331 -11.45 0.46 9.94
N VAL A 332 -11.66 0.37 11.26
CA VAL A 332 -11.82 -0.90 11.98
C VAL A 332 -13.15 -0.93 12.71
N LEU A 333 -13.86 -2.04 12.62
CA LEU A 333 -15.11 -2.32 13.32
C LEU A 333 -14.92 -3.56 14.20
N GLN A 334 -15.62 -3.61 15.32
CA GLN A 334 -15.65 -4.78 16.20
C GLN A 334 -17.09 -5.19 16.52
N CYS A 335 -17.32 -6.49 16.56
CA CYS A 335 -18.51 -7.12 17.12
C CYS A 335 -18.11 -8.32 17.99
N ASP A 336 -19.08 -8.86 18.75
CA ASP A 336 -18.92 -10.17 19.38
C ASP A 336 -19.61 -11.23 18.52
N LEU A 337 -18.97 -12.38 18.40
CA LEU A 337 -19.57 -13.52 17.72
C LEU A 337 -20.78 -14.02 18.52
N ALA A 338 -21.79 -14.57 17.85
CA ALA A 338 -22.84 -15.31 18.53
C ALA A 338 -22.34 -16.71 18.90
N ALA A 339 -22.84 -17.29 20.00
CA ALA A 339 -22.44 -18.61 20.51
C ALA A 339 -22.55 -19.77 19.48
N GLN A 340 -23.31 -19.58 18.39
CA GLN A 340 -23.51 -20.57 17.32
C GLN A 340 -23.02 -20.10 15.93
N GLY A 341 -22.26 -19.01 15.85
CA GLY A 341 -21.65 -18.53 14.59
C GLY A 341 -22.59 -17.78 13.63
N ASP A 342 -23.83 -17.52 14.01
CA ASP A 342 -24.83 -16.79 13.21
C ASP A 342 -24.68 -15.25 13.26
N THR A 343 -23.46 -14.76 13.43
CA THR A 343 -23.19 -13.31 13.39
C THR A 343 -23.35 -12.80 11.97
N ILE A 344 -24.49 -12.16 11.71
CA ILE A 344 -24.80 -11.50 10.44
C ILE A 344 -24.34 -10.04 10.53
N VAL A 345 -23.49 -9.63 9.61
CA VAL A 345 -23.08 -8.25 9.42
C VAL A 345 -23.68 -7.70 8.13
N LEU A 346 -24.12 -6.45 8.19
CA LEU A 346 -24.58 -5.67 7.04
C LEU A 346 -23.48 -4.70 6.60
N PRO A 347 -23.45 -4.30 5.32
CA PRO A 347 -22.53 -3.28 4.83
C PRO A 347 -22.65 -1.98 5.66
N PRO A 348 -21.55 -1.48 6.24
CA PRO A 348 -21.52 -0.15 6.85
C PRO A 348 -21.81 0.94 5.80
N LYS A 349 -22.34 2.08 6.24
CA LYS A 349 -22.56 3.24 5.37
C LYS A 349 -21.87 4.47 5.93
N VAL A 350 -21.11 5.15 5.09
CA VAL A 350 -20.51 6.46 5.40
C VAL A 350 -21.35 7.55 4.74
N ILE A 351 -21.75 8.55 5.51
CA ILE A 351 -22.55 9.68 5.05
C ILE A 351 -21.80 10.97 5.38
N ALA A 352 -21.40 11.72 4.35
CA ALA A 352 -20.76 13.02 4.45
C ALA A 352 -21.60 14.08 3.74
N ALA A 353 -21.21 15.35 3.86
CA ALA A 353 -21.88 16.45 3.18
C ALA A 353 -21.82 16.32 1.64
N THR A 354 -20.75 15.73 1.10
CA THR A 354 -20.54 15.56 -0.34
C THR A 354 -21.28 14.36 -0.93
N GLY A 355 -21.77 13.43 -0.10
CA GLY A 355 -22.44 12.22 -0.56
C GLY A 355 -22.43 11.10 0.46
N SER A 356 -22.89 9.93 0.03
CA SER A 356 -22.84 8.72 0.86
C SER A 356 -22.27 7.54 0.10
N LEU A 357 -21.54 6.69 0.81
CA LEU A 357 -20.97 5.45 0.29
C LEU A 357 -21.38 4.29 1.19
N GLU A 358 -22.02 3.29 0.59
CA GLU A 358 -22.15 1.98 1.24
C GLU A 358 -20.84 1.21 1.05
N LEU A 359 -20.24 0.74 2.14
CA LEU A 359 -18.99 -0.02 2.14
C LEU A 359 -19.25 -1.49 1.77
N SER A 360 -20.03 -1.70 0.71
CA SER A 360 -20.42 -3.00 0.16
C SER A 360 -19.26 -3.54 -0.69
N GLY A 361 -18.67 -4.66 -0.29
CA GLY A 361 -17.49 -5.18 -0.96
C GLY A 361 -16.66 -6.09 -0.08
N ARG A 362 -15.34 -6.05 -0.24
CA ARG A 362 -14.41 -6.90 0.48
C ARG A 362 -13.91 -6.24 1.77
N TRP A 363 -13.78 -7.05 2.80
CA TRP A 363 -13.31 -6.71 4.13
C TRP A 363 -12.31 -7.76 4.61
N GLU A 364 -11.30 -7.33 5.35
CA GLU A 364 -10.43 -8.25 6.09
C GLU A 364 -11.06 -8.51 7.45
N VAL A 365 -11.20 -9.78 7.82
CA VAL A 365 -11.82 -10.23 9.06
C VAL A 365 -10.83 -11.04 9.88
N LYS A 366 -10.72 -10.72 11.17
CA LYS A 366 -9.94 -11.49 12.14
C LYS A 366 -10.83 -11.90 13.30
N LEU A 367 -10.74 -13.17 13.69
CA LEU A 367 -11.46 -13.71 14.84
C LEU A 367 -10.54 -13.78 16.06
N GLY A 368 -11.12 -13.57 17.25
CA GLY A 368 -10.42 -13.67 18.53
C GLY A 368 -9.93 -12.34 19.10
N SER A 369 -9.49 -12.38 20.35
CA SER A 369 -9.02 -11.21 21.10
C SER A 369 -7.63 -10.76 20.63
N SER A 370 -7.49 -9.49 20.28
CA SER A 370 -6.20 -8.86 19.96
C SER A 370 -6.32 -7.37 20.24
N ASP A 371 -5.68 -6.88 21.31
CA ASP A 371 -5.76 -5.47 21.72
C ASP A 371 -5.19 -4.50 20.67
N SER A 372 -4.38 -5.00 19.75
CA SER A 372 -3.79 -4.24 18.64
C SER A 372 -4.64 -4.18 17.37
N ALA A 373 -5.77 -4.90 17.28
CA ALA A 373 -6.51 -5.04 16.01
C ALA A 373 -7.21 -3.75 15.55
N SER A 374 -7.37 -2.75 16.44
CA SER A 374 -7.93 -1.44 16.13
C SER A 374 -7.00 -0.54 15.31
N ASN A 375 -5.72 -0.90 15.17
CA ASN A 375 -4.72 -0.12 14.46
C ASN A 375 -3.73 -1.01 13.70
N ILE A 376 -2.95 -0.43 12.79
CA ILE A 376 -1.75 -1.05 12.24
C ILE A 376 -0.56 -0.10 12.45
N PRO A 377 0.67 -0.59 12.59
CA PRO A 377 1.85 0.25 12.84
C PRO A 377 2.23 1.14 11.65
N LEU A 378 1.56 0.99 10.50
CA LEU A 378 1.77 1.76 9.30
C LEU A 378 0.56 2.63 8.92
N PRO A 379 0.76 3.71 8.14
CA PRO A 379 -0.33 4.30 7.36
C PRO A 379 -1.07 3.24 6.53
N ALA A 380 -2.39 3.35 6.45
CA ALA A 380 -3.25 2.36 5.77
C ALA A 380 -2.86 2.15 4.29
N LYS A 381 -2.46 3.21 3.59
CA LYS A 381 -1.95 3.13 2.20
C LYS A 381 -0.75 2.19 2.02
N PHE A 382 0.03 1.96 3.09
CA PHE A 382 1.19 1.08 3.07
C PHE A 382 0.87 -0.31 3.60
N GLY A 383 0.00 -0.43 4.60
CA GLY A 383 -0.22 -1.71 5.30
C GLY A 383 -1.42 -2.53 4.81
N MET A 384 -2.41 -1.90 4.16
CA MET A 384 -3.66 -2.56 3.81
C MET A 384 -3.66 -3.09 2.38
N SER A 385 -4.33 -4.22 2.18
CA SER A 385 -4.58 -4.75 0.85
C SER A 385 -5.39 -3.76 0.00
N PRO A 386 -5.03 -3.57 -1.29
CA PRO A 386 -5.85 -2.82 -2.24
C PRO A 386 -7.23 -3.48 -2.48
N ASP A 387 -7.43 -4.74 -2.06
CA ASP A 387 -8.71 -5.43 -2.16
C ASP A 387 -9.80 -4.84 -1.27
N VAL A 388 -9.44 -4.22 -0.16
CA VAL A 388 -10.38 -3.68 0.84
C VAL A 388 -10.41 -2.16 0.82
N PHE A 389 -10.21 -1.56 -0.36
CA PHE A 389 -10.13 -0.12 -0.56
C PHE A 389 -11.44 0.49 -1.08
N TYR A 390 -11.91 1.51 -0.38
CA TYR A 390 -13.12 2.29 -0.66
C TYR A 390 -12.78 3.77 -0.82
N THR A 391 -13.48 4.47 -1.71
CA THR A 391 -13.33 5.91 -1.91
C THR A 391 -14.70 6.55 -1.90
N LEU A 392 -14.88 7.56 -1.05
CA LEU A 392 -16.09 8.38 -1.05
C LEU A 392 -16.18 9.12 -2.40
N PRO A 393 -17.34 9.10 -3.08
CA PRO A 393 -17.50 9.67 -4.42
C PRO A 393 -17.29 11.18 -4.49
#